data_AF-A0A8J3MY29-F1
#
_entry.id   AF-A0A8J3MY29-F1
#
_cell.length_a   1.000
_cell.length_b   1.000
_cell.length_c   1.000
_cell.angle_alpha   90.00
_cell.angle_beta   90.00
_cell.angle_gamma   90.00
#
_symmetry.space_group_name_H-M   'P 1'
#
loop_
_entity.id
_entity.type
_entity.pdbx_description
1 polymer ?
#
loop_
_entity_poly.entity_id
_entity_poly.type
_entity_poly.pdbx_seq_one_letter_code
_entity_poly.pdbx_strand_id
1 'polypeptide(L)'
;MSSVQSSQVVRSTVRGSWRWMWPDLLMRILPMTAVPFIYIAIFHLPLSFLGITLHNVPQQVILGLLVGIAMAAFAAFYRMRFVGPWFRWPTTGDHFFQGAFYLFINAPVEELFFRGFLLEVVTHWTGWLGWGWLVSTAAYTLYHRLGKWNWRSVAGVGLAGIVFSLVYLLFPGPHTLLAVTIVHGFTTSGFLSWGDEVLYRRWKRKQLQALAKVGEEKPV
;
A
#
# COMPACT_ATOMS: atom_id res chain seq x y z
N MET A 1 -3.95 24.86 16.94
CA MET A 1 -3.34 23.83 17.82
C MET A 1 -1.85 23.73 17.50
N SER A 2 -1.03 24.21 18.42
CA SER A 2 0.42 24.01 18.62
C SER A 2 1.33 23.88 17.38
N SER A 3 2.01 24.98 17.05
CA SER A 3 3.22 25.00 16.24
C SER A 3 4.39 24.43 17.05
N VAL A 4 4.69 23.15 16.88
CA VAL A 4 5.92 22.58 17.44
C VAL A 4 7.06 22.79 16.45
N GLN A 5 7.87 23.81 16.69
CA GLN A 5 9.28 23.82 16.31
C GLN A 5 9.99 22.82 17.23
N SER A 6 10.16 21.58 16.78
CA SER A 6 11.13 20.67 17.40
C SER A 6 12.14 20.28 16.33
N SER A 7 13.41 20.59 16.61
CA SER A 7 14.58 20.13 15.87
C SER A 7 14.77 18.60 15.94
N GLN A 8 13.89 17.87 16.65
CA GLN A 8 14.01 16.44 16.81
C GLN A 8 13.19 15.67 15.77
N VAL A 9 13.91 14.96 14.92
CA VAL A 9 13.35 13.98 13.99
C VAL A 9 12.63 12.90 14.79
N VAL A 10 11.30 12.84 14.67
CA VAL A 10 10.49 11.80 15.29
C VAL A 10 10.74 10.47 14.58
N ARG A 11 11.10 9.43 15.34
CA ARG A 11 11.35 8.10 14.80
C ARG A 11 10.18 7.14 15.04
N SER A 12 9.92 6.27 14.07
CA SER A 12 9.10 5.08 14.29
C SER A 12 10.00 3.90 14.70
N THR A 13 9.47 3.02 15.55
CA THR A 13 10.19 1.88 16.10
C THR A 13 9.33 0.63 15.98
N VAL A 14 9.94 -0.55 16.00
CA VAL A 14 9.23 -1.84 15.95
C VAL A 14 8.12 -1.91 17.01
N ARG A 15 8.39 -1.47 18.24
CA ARG A 15 7.38 -1.41 19.31
C ARG A 15 6.23 -0.47 18.94
N GLY A 16 6.53 0.69 18.34
CA GLY A 16 5.51 1.62 17.86
C GLY A 16 4.66 1.01 16.75
N SER A 17 5.28 0.31 15.81
CA SER A 17 4.60 -0.36 14.71
C SER A 17 3.72 -1.51 15.18
N TRP A 18 4.24 -2.35 16.06
CA TRP A 18 3.50 -3.47 16.62
C TRP A 18 2.23 -3.04 17.37
N ARG A 19 2.27 -1.91 18.09
CA ARG A 19 1.12 -1.38 18.82
C ARG A 19 -0.09 -1.09 17.94
N TRP A 20 0.10 -0.73 16.67
CA TRP A 20 -1.01 -0.52 15.74
C TRP A 20 -1.25 -1.74 14.84
N MET A 21 -0.21 -2.49 14.47
CA MET A 21 -0.35 -3.69 13.64
C MET A 21 -1.12 -4.79 14.37
N TRP A 22 -0.88 -5.00 15.66
CA TRP A 22 -1.58 -6.04 16.43
C TRP A 22 -3.11 -5.91 16.39
N PRO A 23 -3.71 -4.76 16.76
CA PRO A 23 -5.16 -4.61 16.63
C PRO A 23 -5.63 -4.63 15.18
N ASP A 24 -4.82 -4.12 14.23
CA ASP A 24 -5.14 -4.17 12.80
C ASP A 24 -5.21 -5.61 12.26
N LEU A 25 -4.32 -6.50 12.72
CA LEU A 25 -4.35 -7.93 12.40
C LEU A 25 -5.70 -8.56 12.79
N LEU A 26 -6.21 -8.24 13.98
CA LEU A 26 -7.46 -8.81 14.49
C LEU A 26 -8.69 -8.20 13.84
N MET A 27 -8.73 -6.88 13.69
CA MET A 27 -9.94 -6.16 13.26
C MET A 27 -10.10 -6.11 11.74
N ARG A 28 -8.99 -6.24 10.99
CA ARG A 28 -8.99 -6.05 9.54
C ARG A 28 -8.43 -7.25 8.81
N ILE A 29 -7.18 -7.64 9.09
CA ILE A 29 -6.51 -8.71 8.34
C ILE A 29 -7.24 -10.04 8.52
N LEU A 30 -7.62 -10.40 9.74
CA LEU A 30 -8.33 -11.64 10.02
C LEU A 30 -9.71 -11.70 9.31
N PRO A 31 -10.63 -10.71 9.46
CA PRO A 31 -11.89 -10.73 8.72
C PRO A 31 -11.71 -10.73 7.20
N MET A 32 -10.81 -9.91 6.67
CA MET A 32 -10.54 -9.83 5.23
C MET A 32 -9.93 -11.11 4.65
N THR A 33 -9.28 -11.91 5.49
CA THR A 33 -8.81 -13.25 5.10
C THR A 33 -9.92 -14.28 5.22
N ALA A 34 -10.60 -14.32 6.37
CA ALA A 34 -11.56 -15.37 6.70
C ALA A 34 -12.81 -15.33 5.80
N VAL A 35 -13.35 -14.16 5.51
CA VAL A 35 -14.59 -14.02 4.72
C VAL A 35 -14.47 -14.64 3.32
N PRO A 36 -13.43 -14.37 2.51
CA PRO A 36 -13.20 -15.05 1.24
C PRO A 36 -13.18 -16.57 1.34
N PHE A 37 -12.45 -17.12 2.32
CA PHE A 37 -12.33 -18.57 2.49
C PHE A 37 -13.62 -19.23 2.97
N ILE A 38 -14.35 -18.59 3.89
CA ILE A 38 -15.68 -19.04 4.33
C ILE A 38 -16.63 -19.06 3.14
N TYR A 39 -16.62 -18.03 2.30
CA TYR A 39 -17.49 -17.96 1.12
C TYR A 39 -17.23 -19.12 0.17
N ILE A 40 -15.98 -19.34 -0.25
CA ILE A 40 -15.69 -20.45 -1.18
C ILE A 40 -15.96 -21.83 -0.55
N ALA A 41 -15.82 -21.97 0.77
CA ALA A 41 -16.15 -23.21 1.47
C ALA A 41 -17.66 -23.48 1.45
N ILE A 42 -18.49 -22.47 1.70
CA ILE A 42 -19.96 -22.58 1.67
C ILE A 42 -20.47 -22.90 0.26
N PHE A 43 -19.89 -22.27 -0.76
CA PHE A 43 -20.33 -22.43 -2.16
C PHE A 43 -19.53 -23.47 -2.95
N HIS A 44 -18.64 -24.22 -2.31
CA HIS A 44 -17.77 -25.23 -2.92
C HIS A 44 -16.98 -24.72 -4.14
N LEU A 45 -16.49 -23.48 -4.08
CA LEU A 45 -15.73 -22.84 -5.15
C LEU A 45 -14.23 -23.19 -5.04
N PRO A 46 -13.52 -23.34 -6.16
CA PRO A 46 -12.08 -23.62 -6.13
C PRO A 46 -11.28 -22.40 -5.66
N LEU A 47 -10.05 -22.60 -5.16
CA LEU A 47 -9.13 -21.52 -4.78
C LEU A 47 -8.84 -20.54 -5.93
N SER A 48 -8.89 -21.03 -7.18
CA SER A 48 -8.74 -20.20 -8.37
C SER A 48 -9.84 -19.14 -8.51
N PHE A 49 -11.01 -19.35 -7.89
CA PHE A 49 -12.07 -18.34 -7.82
C PHE A 49 -11.59 -17.07 -7.10
N LEU A 50 -10.70 -17.20 -6.12
CA LEU A 50 -10.11 -16.07 -5.39
C LEU A 50 -8.84 -15.53 -6.06
N GLY A 51 -8.51 -15.96 -7.28
CA GLY A 51 -7.24 -15.62 -7.94
C GLY A 51 -6.01 -16.26 -7.28
N ILE A 52 -6.20 -17.28 -6.44
CA ILE A 52 -5.09 -18.04 -5.84
C ILE A 52 -4.68 -19.13 -6.83
N THR A 53 -3.73 -18.80 -7.70
CA THR A 53 -3.22 -19.70 -8.74
C THR A 53 -1.70 -19.55 -8.90
N LEU A 54 -1.03 -20.62 -9.34
CA LEU A 54 0.41 -20.63 -9.64
C LEU A 54 0.69 -20.44 -11.15
N HIS A 55 -0.16 -19.72 -11.85
CA HIS A 55 -0.01 -19.51 -13.28
C HIS A 55 1.12 -18.52 -13.59
N ASN A 56 2.06 -18.92 -14.45
CA ASN A 56 3.15 -18.07 -14.96
C ASN A 56 3.95 -17.32 -13.88
N VAL A 57 4.25 -17.98 -12.75
CA VAL A 57 4.93 -17.37 -11.58
C VAL A 57 6.13 -16.48 -11.94
N PRO A 58 7.09 -16.91 -12.79
CA PRO A 58 8.22 -16.05 -13.13
C PRO A 58 7.80 -14.73 -13.80
N GLN A 59 6.83 -14.77 -14.72
CA GLN A 59 6.32 -13.59 -15.40
C GLN A 59 5.58 -12.67 -14.42
N GLN A 60 4.79 -13.24 -13.50
CA GLN A 60 4.07 -12.50 -12.47
C GLN A 60 5.02 -11.81 -11.48
N VAL A 61 6.12 -12.47 -11.11
CA VAL A 61 7.17 -11.87 -10.27
C VAL A 61 7.86 -10.73 -11.00
N ILE A 62 8.25 -10.92 -12.27
CA ILE A 62 8.90 -9.86 -13.06
C ILE A 62 7.97 -8.66 -13.21
N LEU A 63 6.71 -8.88 -13.60
CA LEU A 63 5.70 -7.84 -13.73
C LEU A 63 5.49 -7.12 -12.39
N GLY A 64 5.30 -7.90 -11.31
CA GLY A 64 5.10 -7.39 -9.97
C GLY A 64 6.26 -6.50 -9.51
N LEU A 65 7.50 -6.91 -9.76
CA LEU A 65 8.69 -6.13 -9.40
C LEU A 65 8.82 -4.86 -10.25
N LEU A 66 8.67 -4.95 -11.58
CA LEU A 66 8.81 -3.78 -12.47
C LEU A 66 7.76 -2.72 -12.17
N VAL A 67 6.48 -3.12 -12.13
CA VAL A 67 5.38 -2.20 -11.83
C VAL A 67 5.43 -1.76 -10.37
N GLY A 68 5.80 -2.66 -9.45
CA GLY A 68 5.92 -2.36 -8.03
C GLY A 68 6.99 -1.31 -7.74
N ILE A 69 8.19 -1.41 -8.33
CA ILE A 69 9.25 -0.40 -8.18
C ILE A 69 8.77 0.96 -8.72
N ALA A 70 8.14 0.98 -9.89
CA ALA A 70 7.59 2.20 -10.46
C ALA A 70 6.52 2.82 -9.55
N MET A 71 5.62 1.99 -9.02
CA MET A 71 4.56 2.43 -8.11
C MET A 71 5.08 2.87 -6.73
N ALA A 72 6.15 2.26 -6.22
CA ALA A 72 6.80 2.71 -4.99
C ALA A 72 7.38 4.13 -5.16
N ALA A 73 8.05 4.38 -6.29
CA ALA A 73 8.56 5.71 -6.63
C ALA A 73 7.44 6.73 -6.81
N PHE A 74 6.38 6.35 -7.54
CA PHE A 74 5.18 7.16 -7.71
C PHE A 74 4.52 7.51 -6.37
N ALA A 75 4.35 6.52 -5.48
CA ALA A 75 3.71 6.70 -4.20
C ALA A 75 4.51 7.63 -3.27
N ALA A 76 5.84 7.46 -3.22
CA ALA A 76 6.72 8.35 -2.48
C ALA A 76 6.65 9.79 -3.03
N PHE A 77 6.65 9.94 -4.35
CA PHE A 77 6.51 11.24 -5.00
C PHE A 77 5.14 11.89 -4.72
N TYR A 78 4.06 11.13 -4.86
CA TYR A 78 2.70 11.60 -4.62
C TYR A 78 2.53 12.07 -3.17
N ARG A 79 3.00 11.27 -2.21
CA ARG A 79 2.99 11.65 -0.79
C ARG A 79 3.72 12.97 -0.57
N MET A 80 4.91 13.07 -1.12
CA MET A 80 5.77 14.24 -0.99
C MET A 80 5.17 15.50 -1.62
N ARG A 81 4.44 15.38 -2.73
CA ARG A 81 3.93 16.53 -3.48
C ARG A 81 2.52 16.96 -3.08
N PHE A 82 1.64 16.01 -2.74
CA PHE A 82 0.21 16.26 -2.58
C PHE A 82 -0.29 16.02 -1.15
N VAL A 83 0.26 15.04 -0.44
CA VAL A 83 -0.22 14.69 0.92
C VAL A 83 0.42 15.60 1.96
N GLY A 84 1.74 15.76 1.91
CA GLY A 84 2.46 16.69 2.78
C GLY A 84 3.80 16.13 3.26
N PRO A 85 4.72 17.00 3.69
CA PRO A 85 6.10 16.62 4.02
C PRO A 85 6.24 15.97 5.41
N TRP A 86 5.13 15.57 6.04
CA TRP A 86 5.16 14.97 7.38
C TRP A 86 5.68 13.54 7.28
N PHE A 87 6.74 13.26 8.04
CA PHE A 87 7.33 11.94 8.10
C PHE A 87 7.63 11.53 9.55
N ARG A 88 7.69 10.21 9.77
CA ARG A 88 8.30 9.61 10.97
C ARG A 88 9.41 8.70 10.49
N TRP A 89 10.66 9.05 10.79
CA TRP A 89 11.82 8.36 10.24
C TRP A 89 11.99 6.98 10.90
N PRO A 90 11.81 5.86 10.17
CA PRO A 90 11.90 4.55 10.80
C PRO A 90 13.32 4.23 11.26
N THR A 91 13.44 3.47 12.36
CA THR A 91 14.70 2.79 12.65
C THR A 91 14.93 1.70 11.61
N THR A 92 16.17 1.25 11.44
CA THR A 92 16.50 0.15 10.51
C THR A 92 15.65 -1.09 10.78
N GLY A 93 15.51 -1.49 12.04
CA GLY A 93 14.66 -2.62 12.41
C GLY A 93 13.18 -2.39 12.06
N ASP A 94 12.70 -1.16 12.21
CA ASP A 94 11.31 -0.82 11.88
C ASP A 94 11.06 -0.76 10.37
N HIS A 95 12.05 -0.40 9.56
CA HIS A 95 11.96 -0.51 8.10
C HIS A 95 11.70 -1.94 7.65
N PHE A 96 12.49 -2.89 8.16
CA PHE A 96 12.31 -4.31 7.84
C PHE A 96 10.97 -4.83 8.37
N PHE A 97 10.61 -4.46 9.60
CA PHE A 97 9.36 -4.90 10.22
C PHE A 97 8.13 -4.41 9.45
N GLN A 98 8.06 -3.11 9.13
CA GLN A 98 6.99 -2.54 8.33
C GLN A 98 6.97 -3.09 6.90
N GLY A 99 8.15 -3.17 6.24
CA GLY A 99 8.24 -3.71 4.88
C GLY A 99 7.75 -5.15 4.80
N ALA A 100 8.15 -6.00 5.75
CA ALA A 100 7.69 -7.39 5.82
C ALA A 100 6.17 -7.46 6.04
N PHE A 101 5.63 -6.67 6.97
CA PHE A 101 4.18 -6.60 7.18
C PHE A 101 3.45 -6.15 5.91
N TYR A 102 3.92 -5.11 5.23
CA TYR A 102 3.25 -4.59 4.04
C TYR A 102 3.30 -5.56 2.86
N LEU A 103 4.43 -6.23 2.64
CA LEU A 103 4.64 -7.14 1.50
C LEU A 103 4.00 -8.52 1.72
N PHE A 104 4.05 -9.06 2.93
CA PHE A 104 3.68 -10.46 3.19
C PHE A 104 2.38 -10.65 3.96
N ILE A 105 1.81 -9.59 4.52
CA ILE A 105 0.56 -9.67 5.28
C ILE A 105 -0.47 -8.71 4.70
N ASN A 106 -0.18 -7.41 4.69
CA ASN A 106 -1.14 -6.38 4.30
C ASN A 106 -1.58 -6.52 2.84
N ALA A 107 -0.64 -6.41 1.91
CA ALA A 107 -0.96 -6.45 0.49
C ALA A 107 -1.61 -7.77 0.05
N PRO A 108 -1.11 -8.95 0.44
CA PRO A 108 -1.78 -10.21 0.07
C PRO A 108 -3.22 -10.28 0.54
N VAL A 109 -3.50 -9.85 1.78
CA VAL A 109 -4.85 -9.94 2.35
C VAL A 109 -5.79 -8.89 1.77
N GLU A 110 -5.31 -7.67 1.52
CA GLU A 110 -6.12 -6.67 0.83
C GLU A 110 -6.43 -7.09 -0.60
N GLU A 111 -5.45 -7.58 -1.36
CA GLU A 111 -5.69 -8.03 -2.73
C GLU A 111 -6.56 -9.28 -2.80
N LEU A 112 -6.39 -10.23 -1.87
CA LEU A 112 -7.30 -11.36 -1.71
C LEU A 112 -8.74 -10.90 -1.52
N PHE A 113 -8.97 -9.92 -0.65
CA PHE A 113 -10.31 -9.45 -0.37
C PHE A 113 -10.92 -8.61 -1.50
N PHE A 114 -10.17 -7.66 -2.05
CA PHE A 114 -10.75 -6.72 -3.03
C PHE A 114 -10.72 -7.26 -4.46
N ARG A 115 -9.60 -7.82 -4.91
CA ARG A 115 -9.43 -8.29 -6.31
C ARG A 115 -9.78 -9.76 -6.45
N GLY A 116 -9.43 -10.58 -5.45
CA GLY A 116 -9.77 -12.00 -5.44
C GLY A 116 -11.24 -12.26 -5.10
N PHE A 117 -11.76 -11.62 -4.05
CA PHE A 117 -13.09 -11.93 -3.53
C PHE A 117 -14.18 -10.97 -4.00
N LEU A 118 -14.12 -9.69 -3.61
CA LEU A 118 -15.22 -8.75 -3.84
C LEU A 118 -15.46 -8.50 -5.34
N LEU A 119 -14.40 -8.36 -6.13
CA LEU A 119 -14.49 -8.25 -7.58
C LEU A 119 -15.18 -9.47 -8.20
N GLU A 120 -14.73 -10.68 -7.85
CA GLU A 120 -15.23 -11.92 -8.45
C GLU A 120 -16.67 -12.22 -8.01
N VAL A 121 -16.99 -12.03 -6.73
CA VAL A 121 -18.37 -12.20 -6.22
C VAL A 121 -19.33 -11.24 -6.91
N VAL A 122 -19.00 -9.95 -6.98
CA VAL A 122 -19.89 -8.98 -7.62
C VAL A 122 -20.01 -9.26 -9.12
N THR A 123 -18.91 -9.63 -9.79
CA THR A 123 -18.93 -10.03 -11.20
C THR A 123 -19.82 -11.24 -11.42
N HIS A 124 -19.68 -12.27 -10.58
CA HIS A 124 -20.47 -13.49 -10.66
C HIS A 124 -21.97 -13.24 -10.40
N TRP A 125 -22.31 -12.41 -9.43
CA TRP A 125 -23.70 -12.12 -9.07
C TRP A 125 -24.40 -11.19 -10.06
N THR A 126 -23.68 -10.24 -10.66
CA THR A 126 -24.25 -9.27 -11.59
C THR A 126 -24.10 -9.65 -13.06
N GLY A 127 -23.23 -10.61 -13.37
CA GLY A 127 -22.86 -10.98 -14.74
C GLY A 127 -21.98 -9.95 -15.46
N TRP A 128 -21.54 -8.88 -14.80
CA TRP A 128 -20.76 -7.82 -15.44
C TRP A 128 -19.49 -7.46 -14.67
N LEU A 129 -18.34 -7.64 -15.34
CA LEU A 129 -17.03 -7.27 -14.81
C LEU A 129 -16.94 -5.78 -14.41
N GLY A 130 -17.67 -4.91 -15.12
CA GLY A 130 -17.70 -3.48 -14.81
C GLY A 130 -18.23 -3.19 -13.40
N TRP A 131 -19.27 -3.90 -12.96
CA TRP A 131 -19.76 -3.78 -11.58
C TRP A 131 -18.76 -4.33 -10.58
N GLY A 132 -18.15 -5.49 -10.88
CA GLY A 132 -17.12 -6.08 -10.03
C GLY A 132 -15.93 -5.15 -9.82
N TRP A 133 -15.43 -4.56 -10.90
CA TRP A 133 -14.34 -3.58 -10.86
C TRP A 133 -14.72 -2.31 -10.11
N LEU A 134 -15.90 -1.73 -10.39
CA LEU A 134 -16.33 -0.47 -9.78
C LEU A 134 -16.54 -0.63 -8.27
N VAL A 135 -17.28 -1.66 -7.85
CA VAL A 135 -17.59 -1.90 -6.44
C VAL A 135 -16.32 -2.23 -5.66
N SER A 136 -15.47 -3.12 -6.19
CA SER A 136 -14.23 -3.49 -5.50
C SER A 136 -13.27 -2.32 -5.37
N THR A 137 -13.09 -1.52 -6.42
CA THR A 137 -12.21 -0.34 -6.41
C THR A 137 -12.78 0.76 -5.50
N ALA A 138 -14.09 1.00 -5.51
CA ALA A 138 -14.74 1.97 -4.64
C ALA A 138 -14.64 1.55 -3.17
N ALA A 139 -14.92 0.29 -2.86
CA ALA A 139 -14.79 -0.27 -1.51
C ALA A 139 -13.35 -0.17 -1.01
N TYR A 140 -12.37 -0.59 -1.84
CA TYR A 140 -10.94 -0.45 -1.56
C TYR A 140 -10.55 1.00 -1.26
N THR A 141 -11.04 1.95 -2.06
CA THR A 141 -10.72 3.37 -1.87
C THR A 141 -11.35 3.91 -0.59
N LEU A 142 -12.64 3.65 -0.38
CA LEU A 142 -13.41 4.26 0.69
C LEU A 142 -13.13 3.66 2.07
N TYR A 143 -12.78 2.38 2.19
CA TYR A 143 -12.50 1.80 3.51
C TYR A 143 -11.29 2.47 4.19
N HIS A 144 -10.37 3.07 3.43
CA HIS A 144 -9.25 3.84 3.99
C HIS A 144 -9.72 5.06 4.80
N ARG A 145 -10.95 5.55 4.57
CA ARG A 145 -11.56 6.58 5.43
C ARG A 145 -11.85 6.07 6.84
N LEU A 146 -12.12 4.77 7.02
CA LEU A 146 -12.29 4.15 8.34
C LEU A 146 -10.99 4.22 9.15
N GLY A 147 -9.83 4.16 8.48
CA GLY A 147 -8.50 4.40 9.06
C GLY A 147 -8.21 5.88 9.36
N LYS A 148 -9.18 6.79 9.20
CA LYS A 148 -9.05 8.24 9.38
C LYS A 148 -8.05 8.91 8.43
N TRP A 149 -7.78 8.31 7.27
CA TRP A 149 -6.90 8.92 6.27
C TRP A 149 -7.52 10.18 5.69
N ASN A 150 -6.71 11.22 5.45
CA ASN A 150 -7.19 12.43 4.79
C ASN A 150 -7.56 12.16 3.32
N TRP A 151 -8.44 12.99 2.74
CA TRP A 151 -8.93 12.80 1.38
C TRP A 151 -7.85 12.79 0.29
N ARG A 152 -6.71 13.48 0.48
CA ARG A 152 -5.61 13.46 -0.49
C ARG A 152 -4.91 12.11 -0.50
N SER A 153 -4.72 11.50 0.67
CA SER A 153 -4.21 10.13 0.79
C SER A 153 -5.21 9.13 0.19
N VAL A 154 -6.51 9.30 0.47
CA VAL A 154 -7.56 8.43 -0.10
C VAL A 154 -7.62 8.51 -1.62
N ALA A 155 -7.49 9.71 -2.20
CA ALA A 155 -7.41 9.87 -3.65
C ALA A 155 -6.16 9.17 -4.24
N GLY A 156 -5.01 9.27 -3.57
CA GLY A 156 -3.79 8.58 -3.97
C GLY A 156 -3.93 7.06 -3.96
N VAL A 157 -4.57 6.53 -2.91
CA VAL A 157 -4.93 5.11 -2.82
C VAL A 157 -5.93 4.71 -3.91
N GLY A 158 -6.92 5.54 -4.21
CA GLY A 158 -7.86 5.26 -5.31
C GLY A 158 -7.16 5.15 -6.66
N LEU A 159 -6.21 6.05 -6.95
CA LEU A 159 -5.37 5.97 -8.15
C LEU A 159 -4.53 4.68 -8.17
N ALA A 160 -3.90 4.32 -7.05
CA ALA A 160 -3.18 3.06 -6.93
C ALA A 160 -4.13 1.85 -7.14
N GLY A 161 -5.35 1.93 -6.60
CA GLY A 161 -6.35 0.89 -6.73
C GLY A 161 -6.78 0.63 -8.16
N ILE A 162 -6.84 1.67 -9.00
CA ILE A 162 -7.05 1.53 -10.44
C ILE A 162 -5.89 0.74 -11.06
N VAL A 163 -4.64 1.11 -10.76
CA VAL A 163 -3.45 0.40 -11.27
C VAL A 163 -3.45 -1.08 -10.83
N PHE A 164 -3.79 -1.37 -9.58
CA PHE A 164 -3.86 -2.73 -9.07
C PHE A 164 -4.89 -3.56 -9.83
N SER A 165 -6.08 -2.99 -10.08
CA SER A 165 -7.10 -3.64 -10.88
C SER A 165 -6.65 -3.86 -12.33
N LEU A 166 -5.91 -2.93 -12.94
CA LEU A 166 -5.35 -3.11 -14.28
C LEU A 166 -4.30 -4.24 -14.32
N VAL A 167 -3.42 -4.31 -13.32
CA VAL A 167 -2.43 -5.40 -13.20
C VAL A 167 -3.12 -6.75 -13.06
N TYR A 168 -4.20 -6.83 -12.28
CA TYR A 168 -4.97 -8.05 -12.06
C TYR A 168 -5.77 -8.50 -13.30
N LEU A 169 -6.42 -7.55 -14.00
CA LEU A 169 -7.39 -7.85 -15.07
C LEU A 169 -6.81 -7.89 -16.48
N LEU A 170 -5.74 -7.13 -16.78
CA LEU A 170 -5.27 -6.99 -18.17
C LEU A 170 -4.35 -8.12 -18.62
N PHE A 171 -3.80 -8.90 -17.70
CA PHE A 171 -2.87 -9.97 -18.09
C PHE A 171 -3.63 -11.20 -18.59
N PRO A 172 -3.25 -11.77 -19.75
CA PRO A 172 -3.96 -12.90 -20.32
C PRO A 172 -3.77 -14.16 -19.46
N GLY A 173 -4.81 -15.00 -19.45
CA GLY A 173 -4.84 -16.26 -18.70
C GLY A 173 -5.66 -16.16 -17.40
N PRO A 174 -5.59 -17.19 -16.53
CA PRO A 174 -6.24 -17.16 -15.24
C PRO A 174 -5.74 -15.99 -14.40
N HIS A 175 -6.67 -15.25 -13.78
CA HIS A 175 -6.30 -14.20 -12.84
C HIS A 175 -5.45 -14.75 -11.70
N THR A 176 -4.45 -13.98 -11.28
CA THR A 176 -3.52 -14.34 -10.21
C THR A 176 -3.23 -13.14 -9.33
N LEU A 177 -3.27 -13.35 -8.02
CA LEU A 177 -2.99 -12.30 -7.04
C LEU A 177 -1.50 -11.97 -6.92
N LEU A 178 -0.60 -12.77 -7.49
CA LEU A 178 0.83 -12.65 -7.21
C LEU A 178 1.42 -11.31 -7.65
N ALA A 179 1.26 -10.91 -8.91
CA ALA A 179 1.81 -9.64 -9.39
C ALA A 179 1.18 -8.45 -8.67
N VAL A 180 -0.15 -8.40 -8.57
CA VAL A 180 -0.85 -7.29 -7.94
C VAL A 180 -0.50 -7.15 -6.44
N THR A 181 -0.29 -8.27 -5.74
CA THR A 181 0.18 -8.29 -4.34
C THR A 181 1.58 -7.67 -4.21
N ILE A 182 2.51 -8.02 -5.10
CA ILE A 182 3.85 -7.42 -5.11
C ILE A 182 3.75 -5.92 -5.40
N VAL A 183 3.00 -5.52 -6.44
CA VAL A 183 2.80 -4.12 -6.79
C VAL A 183 2.24 -3.33 -5.61
N HIS A 184 1.20 -3.85 -4.97
CA HIS A 184 0.57 -3.22 -3.83
C HIS A 184 1.54 -3.11 -2.65
N GLY A 185 2.23 -4.19 -2.26
CA GLY A 185 3.17 -4.15 -1.14
C GLY A 185 4.31 -3.13 -1.36
N PHE A 186 4.81 -3.01 -2.58
CA PHE A 186 5.77 -1.96 -2.97
C PHE A 186 5.16 -0.56 -2.92
N THR A 187 3.92 -0.39 -3.42
CA THR A 187 3.20 0.89 -3.41
C THR A 187 3.00 1.38 -1.98
N THR A 188 2.53 0.51 -1.09
CA THR A 188 2.31 0.82 0.33
C THR A 188 3.62 1.11 1.04
N SER A 189 4.68 0.34 0.77
CA SER A 189 6.01 0.61 1.31
C SER A 189 6.56 1.96 0.82
N GLY A 190 6.39 2.28 -0.47
CA GLY A 190 6.77 3.55 -1.08
C GLY A 190 5.99 4.74 -0.55
N PHE A 191 4.70 4.55 -0.24
CA PHE A 191 3.89 5.58 0.40
C PHE A 191 4.27 5.78 1.87
N LEU A 192 4.49 4.71 2.62
CA LEU A 192 4.75 4.73 4.06
C LEU A 192 6.26 4.63 4.35
N SER A 193 6.73 3.47 4.82
CA SER A 193 8.10 3.21 5.29
C SER A 193 9.21 3.81 4.42
N TRP A 194 9.31 3.42 3.14
CA TRP A 194 10.33 3.94 2.23
C TRP A 194 10.06 5.41 1.86
N GLY A 195 8.79 5.81 1.80
CA GLY A 195 8.40 7.20 1.60
C GLY A 195 8.87 8.13 2.73
N ASP A 196 8.79 7.68 3.98
CA ASP A 196 9.30 8.39 5.16
C ASP A 196 10.81 8.59 5.08
N GLU A 197 11.56 7.58 4.61
CA GLU A 197 13.00 7.68 4.36
C GLU A 197 13.32 8.71 3.26
N VAL A 198 12.59 8.68 2.14
CA VAL A 198 12.75 9.64 1.04
C VAL A 198 12.49 11.07 1.52
N LEU A 199 11.41 11.28 2.29
CA LEU A 199 11.06 12.57 2.88
C LEU A 199 12.13 13.06 3.85
N TYR A 200 12.62 12.18 4.74
CA TYR A 200 13.71 12.49 5.66
C TYR A 200 14.97 12.93 4.92
N ARG A 201 15.41 12.17 3.90
CA ARG A 201 16.60 12.50 3.11
C ARG A 201 16.46 13.82 2.38
N ARG A 202 15.28 14.13 1.85
CA ARG A 202 15.00 15.42 1.22
C ARG A 202 15.05 16.57 2.24
N TRP A 203 14.43 16.39 3.40
CA TRP A 203 14.47 17.37 4.48
C TRP A 203 15.91 17.64 4.93
N LYS A 204 16.69 16.58 5.18
CA LYS A 204 18.10 16.68 5.61
C LYS A 204 18.94 17.44 4.58
N ARG A 205 18.78 17.13 3.28
CA ARG A 205 19.46 17.87 2.20
C ARG A 205 19.13 19.37 2.21
N LYS A 206 17.86 19.73 2.40
CA LYS A 206 17.45 21.14 2.49
C LYS A 206 18.05 21.86 3.71
N GLN A 207 18.13 21.19 4.86
CA GLN A 207 18.76 21.75 6.06
C GLN A 207 20.25 22.02 5.83
N LEU A 208 20.98 21.07 5.24
CA LEU A 208 22.39 21.23 4.91
C LEU A 208 22.62 22.38 3.92
N GLN A 209 21.77 22.51 2.89
CA GLN A 209 21.83 23.62 1.94
C GLN A 209 21.56 24.98 2.60
N ALA A 210 20.62 25.05 3.55
CA ALA A 210 20.34 26.28 4.29
C ALA A 210 21.53 26.69 5.17
N LEU A 211 22.16 25.74 5.86
CA LEU A 211 23.35 25.99 6.67
C LEU A 211 24.54 26.46 5.84
N ALA A 212 24.75 25.88 4.65
CA ALA A 212 25.82 26.29 3.74
C ALA A 212 25.66 27.76 3.31
N LYS A 213 24.44 28.19 2.96
CA LYS A 213 24.16 29.59 2.57
C LYS A 213 24.42 30.59 3.71
N VAL A 214 24.07 30.24 4.95
CA VAL A 214 24.34 31.09 6.13
C VAL A 214 25.84 31.24 6.40
N GLY A 215 26.65 30.23 6.05
CA GLY A 215 28.11 30.29 6.16
C GLY A 215 28.77 31.20 5.12
N GLU A 216 28.16 31.37 3.94
CA GLU A 216 28.65 32.22 2.85
C GLU A 216 28.30 33.72 3.06
N GLU A 217 27.19 34.03 3.73
CA GLU A 217 26.73 35.41 3.98
C GLU A 217 27.43 36.12 5.16
N LYS A 218 28.43 35.50 5.80
CA LYS A 218 29.31 36.16 6.77
C LYS A 218 30.71 36.43 6.20
N PRO A 219 30.90 37.44 5.32
CA PRO A 219 32.22 37.99 5.09
C PRO A 219 32.61 38.87 6.30
N VAL A 220 33.85 38.68 6.77
CA VAL A 220 34.55 39.50 7.77
C VAL A 220 34.82 40.90 7.20
#